data_AF-A0A7T4QUD8-F1
#
_entry.id   AF-A0A7T4QUD8-F1
#
_cell.length_a   1.000
_cell.length_b   1.000
_cell.length_c   1.000
_cell.angle_alpha   90.00
_cell.angle_beta   90.00
_cell.angle_gamma   90.00
#
_symmetry.space_group_name_H-M   'P 1'
#
loop_
_entity.id
_entity.type
_entity.pdbx_description
1 polymer ?
#
loop_
_entity_poly.entity_id
_entity_poly.type
_entity_poly.pdbx_seq_one_letter_code
_entity_poly.pdbx_strand_id
1 'polypeptide(L)'
;MNNYNINKGIGRTVEFKGLKAQYLFIFAGGLLGTLIFVMILYMAGINSYICLFLGAGGASLIVWQTFSLNRKYGEHGLMKIGAGKRHPRYIICRKPVHRYLKFTPKSNAL
;
A
#
# COMPACT_ATOMS: atom_id res chain seq x y z
N MET A 1 37.88 4.05 -21.54
CA MET A 1 36.87 3.74 -20.49
C MET A 1 35.84 4.86 -20.48
N ASN A 2 34.57 4.57 -20.76
CA ASN A 2 33.53 5.58 -20.69
C ASN A 2 33.17 5.87 -19.24
N ASN A 3 33.10 7.14 -18.87
CA ASN A 3 32.60 7.59 -17.57
C ASN A 3 31.07 7.67 -17.64
N TYR A 4 30.39 6.87 -16.83
CA TYR A 4 28.93 6.91 -16.68
C TYR A 4 28.58 7.67 -15.39
N ASN A 5 27.64 8.61 -15.47
CA ASN A 5 27.09 9.27 -14.29
C ASN A 5 26.07 8.34 -13.61
N ILE A 6 26.41 7.84 -12.42
CA ILE A 6 25.49 7.05 -11.60
C ILE A 6 24.62 8.01 -10.79
N ASN A 7 23.36 8.16 -11.18
CA ASN A 7 22.37 8.93 -10.42
C ASN A 7 21.89 8.12 -9.22
N LYS A 8 22.38 8.49 -8.03
CA LYS A 8 21.94 7.91 -6.77
C LYS A 8 20.44 8.18 -6.56
N GLY A 9 19.65 7.14 -6.32
CA GLY A 9 18.22 7.25 -5.99
C GLY A 9 17.24 6.90 -7.13
N ILE A 10 17.74 6.62 -8.35
CA ILE A 10 16.91 6.04 -9.42
C ILE A 10 16.36 4.68 -8.95
N GLY A 11 15.03 4.51 -8.99
CA GLY A 11 14.36 3.29 -8.58
C GLY A 11 14.05 3.19 -7.08
N ARG A 12 14.37 4.21 -6.26
CA ARG A 12 13.81 4.28 -4.90
C ARG A 12 12.31 4.48 -4.97
N THR A 13 11.63 3.83 -4.05
CA THR A 13 10.19 3.94 -3.91
C THR A 13 9.84 5.33 -3.39
N VAL A 14 8.70 5.87 -3.84
CA VAL A 14 8.33 7.24 -3.48
C VAL A 14 8.06 7.31 -1.98
N GLU A 15 8.89 8.10 -1.31
CA GLU A 15 8.83 8.36 0.13
C GLU A 15 8.60 9.85 0.34
N PHE A 16 7.58 10.19 1.14
CA PHE A 16 7.31 11.57 1.52
C PHE A 16 7.56 11.73 3.03
N LYS A 17 8.65 12.40 3.41
CA LYS A 17 9.06 12.57 4.83
C LYS A 17 9.01 11.25 5.64
N GLY A 18 9.43 10.14 5.03
CA GLY A 18 9.43 8.81 5.66
C GLY A 18 8.10 8.04 5.60
N LEU A 19 7.03 8.61 5.04
CA LEU A 19 5.85 7.85 4.63
C LEU A 19 6.10 7.15 3.30
N LYS A 20 5.90 5.84 3.26
CA LYS A 20 5.90 5.09 2.00
C LYS A 20 4.63 5.39 1.18
N ALA A 21 4.73 5.25 -0.14
CA ALA A 21 3.66 5.51 -1.11
C ALA A 21 2.26 5.01 -0.68
N GLN A 22 2.16 3.77 -0.21
CA GLN A 22 0.87 3.16 0.18
C GLN A 22 0.18 3.91 1.33
N TYR A 23 0.92 4.24 2.39
CA TYR A 23 0.37 4.98 3.52
C TYR A 23 0.13 6.44 3.19
N LEU A 24 0.88 7.02 2.23
CA LEU A 24 0.63 8.38 1.75
C LEU A 24 -0.75 8.49 1.10
N PHE A 25 -1.19 7.50 0.32
CA PHE A 25 -2.54 7.48 -0.24
C PHE A 25 -3.61 7.36 0.85
N ILE A 26 -3.39 6.50 1.85
CA ILE A 26 -4.32 6.36 2.99
C ILE A 26 -4.40 7.67 3.79
N PHE A 27 -3.26 8.34 4.00
CA PHE A 27 -3.19 9.62 4.66
C PHE A 27 -3.98 10.70 3.94
N ALA A 28 -3.68 10.90 2.65
CA ALA A 28 -4.31 11.93 1.84
C ALA A 28 -5.81 11.67 1.66
N GLY A 29 -6.19 10.43 1.34
CA GLY A 29 -7.59 10.02 1.22
C GLY A 29 -8.34 10.12 2.54
N GLY A 30 -7.72 9.76 3.65
CA GLY A 30 -8.31 9.85 4.99
C GLY A 30 -8.57 11.29 5.43
N LEU A 31 -7.61 12.19 5.23
CA LEU A 31 -7.78 13.61 5.54
C LEU A 31 -8.82 14.27 4.63
N LEU A 32 -8.79 13.97 3.33
CA LEU A 32 -9.80 14.45 2.39
C LEU A 32 -11.20 13.94 2.75
N GLY A 33 -11.31 12.66 3.11
CA GLY A 33 -12.56 12.05 3.55
C GLY A 33 -13.09 12.68 4.84
N THR A 34 -12.22 12.99 5.79
CA THR A 34 -12.63 13.67 7.04
C THR A 34 -13.12 15.09 6.76
N LEU A 35 -12.47 15.82 5.86
CA LEU A 35 -12.93 17.14 5.45
C LEU A 35 -14.33 17.07 4.83
N ILE A 36 -14.54 16.17 3.86
CA ILE A 36 -15.85 16.00 3.20
C ILE A 36 -16.91 15.58 4.23
N PHE A 37 -16.57 14.66 5.13
CA PHE A 37 -17.46 14.20 6.19
C PHE A 37 -17.91 15.36 7.10
N VAL A 38 -16.98 16.19 7.57
CA VAL A 38 -17.29 17.37 8.38
C VAL A 38 -18.16 18.37 7.61
N MET A 39 -17.90 18.57 6.31
CA MET A 39 -18.75 19.42 5.47
C MET A 39 -20.19 18.91 5.40
N ILE A 40 -20.38 17.60 5.22
CA ILE A 40 -21.71 16.98 5.20
C ILE A 40 -22.41 17.16 6.56
N LEU A 41 -21.71 16.90 7.67
CA LEU A 41 -22.26 17.09 9.01
C LEU A 41 -22.69 18.55 9.26
N TYR A 42 -21.89 19.51 8.80
CA TYR A 42 -22.20 20.93 8.89
C TYR A 42 -23.44 21.29 8.07
N MET A 43 -23.54 20.80 6.82
CA MET A 43 -24.73 21.01 5.99
C MET A 43 -25.99 20.35 6.57
N ALA A 44 -25.83 19.23 7.29
CA ALA A 44 -26.92 18.57 8.01
C ALA A 44 -27.41 19.33 9.26
N GLY A 45 -26.80 20.47 9.60
CA GLY A 45 -27.22 21.31 10.72
C GLY A 45 -26.70 20.88 12.09
N ILE A 46 -25.67 20.02 12.13
CA ILE A 46 -25.04 19.61 13.39
C ILE A 46 -24.30 20.80 14.00
N ASN A 47 -24.31 20.88 15.33
CA ASN A 47 -23.61 21.92 16.09
C ASN A 47 -22.12 22.00 15.68
N SER A 48 -21.67 23.22 15.34
CA SER A 48 -20.30 23.50 14.89
C SER A 48 -19.23 23.03 15.86
N TYR A 49 -19.48 23.04 17.17
CA TYR A 49 -18.55 22.52 18.18
C TYR A 49 -18.32 21.01 18.03
N ILE A 50 -19.38 20.26 17.72
CA ILE A 50 -19.30 18.81 17.48
C ILE A 50 -18.56 18.53 16.18
N CYS A 51 -18.86 19.27 15.12
CA CYS A 51 -18.14 19.19 13.84
C CYS A 51 -16.65 19.48 14.01
N LEU A 52 -16.30 20.49 14.82
CA LEU A 52 -14.90 20.83 15.13
C LEU A 52 -14.20 19.68 15.86
N PHE A 53 -14.83 19.13 16.89
CA PHE A 53 -14.26 18.02 17.67
C PHE A 53 -14.08 16.77 16.81
N LEU A 54 -15.07 16.41 15.99
CA LEU A 54 -14.99 15.27 15.08
C LEU A 54 -13.95 15.48 13.98
N GLY A 55 -13.85 16.69 13.42
CA GLY A 55 -12.85 17.02 12.41
C GLY A 55 -11.44 16.97 12.96
N ALA A 56 -11.17 17.68 14.06
CA ALA A 56 -9.85 17.72 14.68
C ALA A 56 -9.44 16.35 15.25
N GLY A 57 -10.37 15.68 15.95
CA GLY A 57 -10.16 14.34 16.50
C GLY A 57 -9.96 13.29 15.42
N GLY A 58 -10.83 13.28 14.40
CA GLY A 58 -10.74 12.37 13.25
C GLY A 58 -9.45 12.55 12.46
N ALA A 59 -9.08 13.79 12.13
CA ALA A 59 -7.82 14.08 11.44
C ALA A 59 -6.61 13.63 12.26
N SER A 60 -6.59 13.93 13.57
CA SER A 60 -5.51 13.51 14.47
C SER A 60 -5.37 11.99 14.56
N LEU A 61 -6.50 11.28 14.65
CA LEU A 61 -6.54 9.81 14.67
C LEU A 61 -6.01 9.22 13.36
N ILE A 62 -6.42 9.76 12.21
CA ILE A 62 -5.95 9.30 10.89
C ILE A 62 -4.46 9.51 10.75
N VAL A 63 -3.94 10.68 11.14
CA VAL A 63 -2.50 10.96 11.12
C VAL A 63 -1.78 9.93 11.98
N TRP A 64 -2.18 9.77 13.25
CA TRP A 64 -1.54 8.85 14.18
C TRP A 64 -1.57 7.39 13.67
N GLN A 65 -2.73 6.91 13.22
CA GLN A 65 -2.86 5.56 12.68
C GLN A 65 -1.98 5.34 11.45
N THR A 66 -1.96 6.29 10.52
CA THR A 66 -1.16 6.19 9.29
C THR A 66 0.33 6.07 9.62
N PHE A 67 0.86 6.94 10.49
CA PHE A 67 2.27 6.88 10.89
C PHE A 67 2.61 5.61 11.68
N SER A 68 1.71 5.16 12.54
CA SER A 68 1.86 3.90 13.29
C SER A 68 1.92 2.69 12.35
N LEU A 69 1.01 2.61 11.37
CA LEU A 69 0.99 1.55 10.36
C LEU A 69 2.24 1.58 9.47
N ASN A 70 2.66 2.77 9.05
CA ASN A 70 3.88 2.95 8.26
C ASN A 70 5.12 2.41 8.99
N ARG A 71 5.24 2.69 10.31
CA ARG A 71 6.35 2.17 11.13
C ARG A 71 6.26 0.66 11.38
N LYS A 72 5.04 0.14 11.60
CA LYS A 72 4.82 -1.27 11.96
C LYS A 72 5.02 -2.23 10.79
N TYR A 73 4.51 -1.88 9.61
CA TYR A 73 4.39 -2.81 8.48
C TYR A 73 5.33 -2.46 7.31
N GLY A 74 5.86 -1.25 7.25
CA GLY A 74 6.75 -0.82 6.16
C GLY A 74 6.09 -0.91 4.79
N GLU A 75 6.88 -0.86 3.72
CA GLU A 75 6.37 -0.69 2.35
C GLU A 75 5.48 -1.84 1.84
N HIS A 76 5.84 -3.08 2.12
CA HIS A 76 5.14 -4.26 1.58
C HIS A 76 4.28 -4.98 2.62
N GLY A 77 4.23 -4.52 3.87
CA GLY A 77 3.54 -5.25 4.93
C GLY A 77 2.03 -5.35 4.73
N LEU A 78 1.37 -4.27 4.27
CA LEU A 78 -0.07 -4.32 3.94
C LEU A 78 -0.34 -5.30 2.79
N MET A 79 0.51 -5.31 1.76
CA MET A 79 0.40 -6.26 0.65
C MET A 79 0.59 -7.70 1.13
N LYS A 80 1.54 -7.95 2.04
CA LYS A 80 1.80 -9.27 2.61
C LYS A 80 0.61 -9.79 3.44
N ILE A 81 -0.01 -8.92 4.23
CA ILE A 81 -1.23 -9.25 4.98
C ILE A 81 -2.38 -9.58 4.02
N GLY A 82 -2.55 -8.79 2.96
CA GLY A 82 -3.55 -9.04 1.92
C GLY A 82 -3.32 -10.37 1.20
N ALA A 83 -2.06 -10.68 0.85
CA ALA A 83 -1.69 -11.93 0.20
C ALA A 83 -1.94 -13.14 1.10
N GLY A 84 -1.66 -13.03 2.41
CA GLY A 84 -1.93 -14.10 3.38
C GLY A 84 -3.41 -14.51 3.44
N LYS A 85 -4.32 -13.54 3.31
CA LYS A 85 -5.78 -13.82 3.28
C LYS A 85 -6.23 -14.55 2.01
N ARG A 86 -5.46 -14.47 0.93
CA ARG A 86 -5.81 -15.02 -0.39
C ARG A 86 -5.14 -16.36 -0.67
N HIS A 87 -4.45 -16.93 0.32
CA HIS A 87 -3.74 -18.19 0.16
C HIS A 87 -4.73 -19.36 0.00
N PRO A 88 -4.57 -20.21 -1.04
CA PRO A 88 -5.42 -21.39 -1.21
C PRO A 88 -5.17 -22.40 -0.08
N ARG A 89 -6.22 -23.09 0.38
CA ARG A 89 -6.11 -24.14 1.40
C ARG A 89 -5.43 -25.40 0.90
N TYR A 90 -5.51 -25.66 -0.41
CA TYR A 90 -4.86 -26.79 -1.07
C TYR A 90 -4.53 -26.43 -2.51
N ILE A 91 -3.37 -26.88 -2.98
CA ILE A 91 -2.98 -26.81 -4.38
C ILE A 91 -3.19 -28.21 -4.96
N ILE A 92 -4.16 -28.39 -5.84
CA ILE A 92 -4.40 -29.67 -6.51
C ILE A 92 -3.74 -29.63 -7.88
N CYS A 93 -2.69 -30.43 -8.08
CA CYS A 93 -2.15 -30.71 -9.41
C CYS A 93 -2.75 -32.02 -9.95
N ARG A 94 -3.65 -31.92 -10.94
CA ARG A 94 -4.24 -33.08 -11.62
C ARG A 94 -3.34 -33.66 -12.72
N LYS A 95 -2.23 -32.99 -13.05
CA LYS A 95 -1.30 -33.41 -14.09
C LYS A 95 -0.14 -34.20 -13.46
N PRO A 96 0.30 -35.30 -14.08
CA PRO A 96 1.40 -36.09 -13.55
C PRO A 96 2.72 -35.30 -13.59
N VAL A 97 3.54 -35.44 -12.53
CA VAL A 97 4.76 -34.63 -12.29
C VAL A 97 5.73 -34.67 -13.48
N HIS A 98 5.84 -35.80 -14.18
CA HIS A 98 6.73 -35.97 -15.34
C HIS A 98 6.42 -35.00 -16.49
N ARG A 99 5.21 -34.44 -16.58
CA ARG A 99 4.85 -33.45 -17.61
C ARG A 99 5.49 -32.10 -17.37
N TYR A 100 5.75 -31.75 -16.12
CA TYR A 100 6.47 -30.52 -15.73
C TYR A 100 7.98 -30.70 -15.81
N LEU A 101 8.47 -31.93 -15.63
CA LEU A 101 9.88 -32.30 -15.76
C LEU A 101 10.32 -32.55 -17.21
N LYS A 102 9.56 -32.10 -18.22
CA LYS A 102 10.00 -32.20 -19.62
C LYS A 102 11.24 -31.34 -19.82
N PHE A 103 12.38 -32.01 -19.87
CA PHE A 103 13.63 -31.42 -20.31
C PHE A 103 13.49 -31.13 -21.79
N THR A 104 13.42 -29.85 -22.17
CA THR A 104 13.53 -29.47 -23.58
C THR A 104 15.02 -29.49 -23.93
N PRO A 105 15.53 -30.49 -24.67
CA PRO A 105 16.91 -30.45 -25.12
C PRO A 105 17.08 -29.21 -26.00
N LYS A 106 18.11 -28.40 -25.71
CA LYS A 106 18.45 -27.24 -26.50
C LYS A 106 18.81 -27.72 -27.91
N SER A 107 18.01 -27.36 -28.91
CA SER A 107 18.31 -27.68 -30.31
C SER A 107 19.62 -26.97 -30.68
N ASN A 108 20.64 -27.72 -31.08
CA ASN A 108 21.82 -27.15 -31.70
C ASN A 108 21.40 -26.69 -33.10
N ALA A 109 21.16 -25.38 -33.23
CA ALA A 109 21.02 -24.74 -34.52
C ALA A 109 22.36 -24.89 -35.27
N LEU A 110 22.29 -25.50 -36.46
CA LEU A 110 23.35 -25.57 -37.46
C LEU A 110 23.55 -24.21 -38.13
#